data_AF-A0A093G0D3-F1
#
_entry.id   AF-A0A093G0D3-F1
#
_cell.length_a   1.000
_cell.length_b   1.000
_cell.length_c   1.000
_cell.angle_alpha   90.00
_cell.angle_beta   90.00
_cell.angle_gamma   90.00
#
_symmetry.space_group_name_H-M   'P 1'
#
loop_
_entity.id
_entity.type
_entity.pdbx_description
1 polymer ?
#
loop_
_entity_poly.entity_id
_entity_poly.type
_entity_poly.pdbx_seq_one_letter_code
_entity_poly.pdbx_strand_id
1 'polypeptide(L)'
;QDSTLSCTAEVLYHLGSPSPAPAVQVTLEGELRATAGADQLFYHRVRSLEQELLAEDIPDSQGGVSPEMEPLHLLAWVASGYVIWQNSTESTRLQLAQVKRVKQVRRRDEYLEFDYLVLLHELVSQEIIPWQMRVLWHPQHGVQVTQA
;
A
#
# COMPACT_ATOMS: atom_id res chain seq x y z
N GLN A 1 3.37 19.62 -13.87
CA GLN A 1 2.23 19.24 -14.72
C GLN A 1 1.43 18.19 -13.97
N ASP A 2 0.12 18.08 -14.08
CA ASP A 2 -0.62 16.89 -13.66
C ASP A 2 -0.83 16.03 -14.91
N SER A 3 -0.68 14.71 -14.80
CA SER A 3 -1.00 13.79 -15.91
C SER A 3 -2.33 13.12 -15.59
N THR A 4 -3.41 13.73 -16.07
CA THR A 4 -4.70 13.06 -16.12
C THR A 4 -4.66 12.05 -17.26
N LEU A 5 -4.94 10.79 -16.97
CA LEU A 5 -5.01 9.70 -17.95
C LEU A 5 -6.40 9.08 -17.92
N SER A 6 -6.87 8.63 -19.08
CA SER A 6 -8.10 7.82 -19.16
C SER A 6 -7.77 6.37 -18.85
N CYS A 7 -8.69 5.70 -18.17
CA CYS A 7 -8.59 4.31 -17.76
C CYS A 7 -9.90 3.60 -18.06
N THR A 8 -9.82 2.43 -18.70
CA THR A 8 -10.94 1.51 -18.85
C THR A 8 -10.65 0.27 -18.02
N ALA A 9 -11.61 -0.14 -17.18
CA ALA A 9 -11.45 -1.29 -16.30
C ALA A 9 -12.67 -2.20 -16.34
N GLU A 10 -12.42 -3.50 -16.26
CA GLU A 10 -13.43 -4.53 -16.03
C GLU A 10 -13.15 -5.20 -14.69
N VAL A 11 -14.18 -5.33 -13.85
CA VAL A 11 -14.09 -5.96 -12.53
C VAL A 11 -15.19 -7.00 -12.43
N LEU A 12 -14.80 -8.26 -12.26
CA LEU A 12 -15.69 -9.40 -12.10
C LEU A 12 -15.67 -9.88 -10.66
N TYR A 13 -16.81 -9.72 -9.96
CA TYR A 13 -17.05 -10.35 -8.67
C TYR A 13 -17.62 -11.75 -8.86
N HIS A 14 -17.03 -12.73 -8.17
CA HIS A 14 -17.43 -14.13 -8.28
C HIS A 14 -18.56 -14.46 -7.32
N LEU A 15 -19.52 -15.28 -7.78
CA LEU A 15 -20.58 -15.82 -6.94
C LEU A 15 -20.08 -17.07 -6.20
N GLY A 16 -20.27 -17.15 -4.89
CA GLY A 16 -19.92 -18.34 -4.08
C GLY A 16 -19.39 -18.00 -2.68
N SER A 17 -19.23 -19.04 -1.84
CA SER A 17 -18.60 -18.94 -0.52
C SER A 17 -17.63 -20.11 -0.31
N PRO A 18 -16.33 -19.86 -0.11
CA PRO A 18 -15.66 -18.56 -0.18
C PRO A 18 -15.58 -18.04 -1.61
N SER A 19 -15.80 -16.74 -1.81
CA SER A 19 -15.58 -16.11 -3.11
C SER A 19 -14.10 -15.79 -3.28
N PRO A 20 -13.46 -16.13 -4.42
CA PRO A 20 -12.11 -15.67 -4.71
C PRO A 20 -12.08 -14.14 -4.89
N ALA A 21 -10.86 -13.57 -4.84
CA ALA A 21 -10.64 -12.17 -5.15
C ALA A 21 -11.25 -11.80 -6.53
N PRO A 22 -11.79 -10.58 -6.70
CA PRO A 22 -12.35 -10.14 -7.97
C PRO A 22 -11.32 -10.24 -9.11
N ALA A 23 -11.72 -10.69 -10.28
CA ALA A 23 -10.86 -10.62 -11.46
C ALA A 23 -10.88 -9.19 -12.02
N VAL A 24 -9.71 -8.58 -12.19
CA VAL A 24 -9.57 -7.19 -12.62
C VAL A 24 -8.73 -7.11 -13.89
N GLN A 25 -9.25 -6.43 -14.90
CA GLN A 25 -8.51 -6.05 -16.10
C GLN A 25 -8.56 -4.54 -16.26
N VAL A 26 -7.42 -3.93 -16.59
CA VAL A 26 -7.28 -2.48 -16.72
C VAL A 26 -6.48 -2.14 -17.96
N THR A 27 -6.97 -1.18 -18.73
CA THR A 27 -6.27 -0.55 -19.86
C THR A 27 -6.10 0.94 -19.57
N LEU A 28 -4.86 1.42 -19.68
CA LEU A 28 -4.52 2.83 -19.51
C LEU A 28 -4.25 3.47 -20.87
N GLU A 29 -4.83 4.65 -21.11
CA GLU A 29 -4.57 5.45 -22.29
C GLU A 29 -3.45 6.46 -21.99
N GLY A 30 -2.21 6.05 -22.23
CA GLY A 30 -1.00 6.87 -22.04
C GLY A 30 0.00 6.25 -21.06
N GLU A 31 1.02 7.03 -20.70
CA GLU A 31 2.11 6.58 -19.83
C GLU A 31 2.04 7.23 -18.45
N LEU A 32 2.19 6.41 -17.41
CA LEU A 32 2.37 6.88 -16.04
C LEU A 32 3.75 7.49 -15.87
N ARG A 33 3.86 8.42 -14.93
CA ARG A 33 5.14 9.07 -14.63
C ARG A 33 6.09 8.14 -13.92
N ALA A 34 7.35 8.20 -14.35
CA ALA A 34 8.43 7.54 -13.65
C ALA A 34 8.76 8.27 -12.33
N THR A 35 8.82 7.51 -11.24
CA THR A 35 9.24 7.97 -9.91
C THR A 35 10.63 7.47 -9.51
N ALA A 36 11.35 6.84 -10.45
CA ALA A 36 12.59 6.10 -10.18
C ALA A 36 13.64 6.88 -9.38
N GLY A 37 13.80 8.19 -9.61
CA GLY A 37 14.72 9.02 -8.84
C GLY A 37 14.32 9.17 -7.36
N ALA A 38 13.04 9.42 -7.09
CA ALA A 38 12.52 9.54 -5.73
C ALA A 38 12.54 8.19 -5.00
N ASP A 39 12.18 7.12 -5.70
CA ASP A 39 12.22 5.75 -5.19
C ASP A 39 13.65 5.35 -4.80
N GLN A 40 14.64 5.64 -5.65
CA GLN A 40 16.04 5.32 -5.36
C GLN A 40 16.56 6.12 -4.15
N LEU A 41 16.18 7.39 -4.01
CA LEU A 41 16.55 8.22 -2.85
C LEU A 41 15.96 7.65 -1.55
N PHE A 42 14.69 7.27 -1.55
CA PHE A 42 14.05 6.66 -0.39
C PHE A 42 14.71 5.33 -0.02
N TYR A 43 14.97 4.48 -1.01
CA TYR A 43 15.67 3.21 -0.81
C TYR A 43 17.04 3.39 -0.14
N HIS A 44 17.88 4.28 -0.68
CA HIS A 44 19.19 4.55 -0.10
C HIS A 44 19.11 5.15 1.30
N ARG A 45 18.16 6.06 1.55
CA ARG A 45 17.92 6.64 2.88
C ARG A 45 17.66 5.54 3.90
N VAL A 46 16.70 4.65 3.65
CA VAL A 46 16.33 3.57 4.58
C VAL A 46 17.48 2.57 4.77
N ARG A 47 18.22 2.22 3.71
CA ARG A 47 19.39 1.34 3.80
C ARG A 47 20.54 1.93 4.62
N SER A 48 20.63 3.25 4.70
CA SER A 48 21.71 3.95 5.42
C SER A 48 21.41 4.16 6.91
N LEU A 49 20.19 3.86 7.38
CA LEU A 49 19.82 4.02 8.78
C LEU A 49 20.61 3.05 9.68
N GLU A 50 21.15 3.57 10.78
CA GLU A 50 21.84 2.76 11.81
C GLU A 50 20.88 1.83 12.57
N GLN A 51 19.65 2.30 12.77
CA GLN A 51 18.58 1.58 13.46
C GLN A 51 17.42 1.28 12.51
N GLU A 52 16.67 0.24 12.85
CA GLU A 52 15.46 -0.13 12.13
C GLU A 52 14.46 1.02 12.17
N LEU A 53 13.92 1.39 11.01
CA LEU A 53 12.86 2.40 10.93
C LEU A 53 11.64 1.94 11.74
N LEU A 54 11.12 2.82 12.58
CA LEU A 54 9.88 2.64 13.31
C LEU A 54 9.09 3.95 13.22
N ALA A 55 7.84 3.85 12.79
CA ALA A 55 6.92 4.98 12.78
C ALA A 55 5.49 4.53 13.10
N GLU A 56 4.69 5.44 13.64
CA GLU A 56 3.34 5.19 14.12
C GLU A 56 2.42 6.34 13.71
N ASP A 57 1.12 6.04 13.63
CA ASP A 57 0.05 7.02 13.41
C ASP A 57 0.29 7.94 12.19
N ILE A 58 0.30 7.35 10.98
CA ILE A 58 0.45 8.07 9.70
C ILE A 58 -0.80 7.87 8.82
N PRO A 59 -1.61 8.90 8.54
CA PRO A 59 -1.52 10.27 9.03
C PRO A 59 -1.75 10.39 10.55
N ASP A 60 -1.33 11.50 11.13
CA ASP A 60 -1.57 11.80 12.53
C ASP A 60 -3.07 12.11 12.80
N SER A 61 -3.42 12.39 14.07
CA SER A 61 -4.81 12.67 14.45
C SER A 61 -5.42 13.91 13.81
N GLN A 62 -4.61 14.77 13.17
CA GLN A 62 -5.04 15.97 12.44
C GLN A 62 -5.05 15.73 10.92
N GLY A 63 -4.76 14.51 10.47
CA GLY A 63 -4.64 14.16 9.05
C GLY A 63 -3.31 14.58 8.43
N GLY A 64 -2.32 14.96 9.24
CA GLY A 64 -1.00 15.38 8.79
C GLY A 64 -0.09 14.20 8.44
N VAL A 65 0.61 14.30 7.31
CA VAL A 65 1.72 13.40 6.94
C VAL A 65 2.94 14.26 6.73
N SER A 66 4.00 14.03 7.53
CA SER A 66 5.25 14.76 7.34
C SER A 66 5.94 14.30 6.04
N PRO A 67 6.70 15.17 5.36
CA PRO A 67 7.40 14.81 4.12
C PRO A 67 8.32 13.60 4.25
N GLU A 68 8.85 13.36 5.45
CA GLU A 68 9.71 12.20 5.71
C GLU A 68 8.95 10.88 5.79
N MET A 69 7.68 10.92 6.18
CA MET A 69 6.81 9.74 6.33
C MET A 69 5.98 9.47 5.08
N GLU A 70 5.88 10.44 4.17
CA GLU A 70 5.12 10.32 2.93
C GLU A 70 5.48 9.06 2.12
N PRO A 71 6.77 8.70 1.89
CA PRO A 71 7.09 7.46 1.17
C PRO A 71 6.59 6.19 1.87
N LEU A 72 6.61 6.15 3.20
CA LEU A 72 6.10 5.00 3.96
C LEU A 72 4.58 4.91 3.89
N HIS A 73 3.90 6.06 3.92
CA HIS A 73 2.45 6.15 3.76
C HIS A 73 2.02 5.70 2.36
N LEU A 74 2.69 6.19 1.32
CA LEU A 74 2.43 5.80 -0.06
C LEU A 74 2.71 4.31 -0.29
N LEU A 75 3.79 3.76 0.28
CA LEU A 75 4.08 2.33 0.21
C LEU A 75 3.00 1.50 0.89
N ALA A 76 2.50 1.95 2.06
CA ALA A 76 1.36 1.32 2.73
C ALA A 76 0.09 1.41 1.89
N TRP A 77 -0.13 2.52 1.17
CA TRP A 77 -1.28 2.71 0.31
C TRP A 77 -1.27 1.75 -0.88
N VAL A 78 -0.12 1.59 -1.55
CA VAL A 78 0.07 0.60 -2.62
C VAL A 78 -0.14 -0.82 -2.10
N ALA A 79 0.48 -1.19 -0.98
CA ALA A 79 0.33 -2.52 -0.38
C ALA A 79 -1.11 -2.79 0.08
N SER A 80 -1.79 -1.79 0.66
CA SER A 80 -3.20 -1.89 1.05
C SER A 80 -4.10 -2.09 -0.18
N GLY A 81 -3.73 -1.57 -1.35
CA GLY A 81 -4.44 -1.84 -2.60
C GLY A 81 -4.57 -3.34 -2.91
N TYR A 82 -3.51 -4.13 -2.66
CA TYR A 82 -3.57 -5.58 -2.80
C TYR A 82 -4.54 -6.21 -1.78
N VAL A 83 -4.44 -5.83 -0.50
CA VAL A 83 -5.31 -6.36 0.56
C VAL A 83 -6.78 -6.02 0.29
N ILE A 84 -7.06 -4.76 -0.07
CA ILE A 84 -8.39 -4.27 -0.44
C ILE A 84 -8.92 -5.07 -1.62
N TRP A 85 -8.13 -5.21 -2.70
CA TRP A 85 -8.53 -5.99 -3.86
C TRP A 85 -8.87 -7.44 -3.49
N GLN A 86 -8.00 -8.12 -2.74
CA GLN A 86 -8.20 -9.52 -2.38
C GLN A 86 -9.46 -9.76 -1.53
N ASN A 87 -9.91 -8.77 -0.77
CA ASN A 87 -11.02 -8.88 0.18
C ASN A 87 -12.29 -8.12 -0.25
N SER A 88 -12.30 -7.54 -1.46
CA SER A 88 -13.45 -6.77 -1.93
C SER A 88 -14.58 -7.66 -2.46
N THR A 89 -15.80 -7.31 -2.09
CA THR A 89 -17.07 -7.82 -2.62
C THR A 89 -17.91 -6.66 -3.14
N GLU A 90 -19.02 -6.95 -3.83
CA GLU A 90 -19.97 -5.92 -4.27
C GLU A 90 -20.59 -5.12 -3.11
N SER A 91 -20.59 -5.69 -1.90
CA SER A 91 -21.15 -5.07 -0.69
C SER A 91 -20.12 -4.39 0.21
N THR A 92 -18.85 -4.33 -0.21
CA THR A 92 -17.79 -3.69 0.58
C THR A 92 -17.18 -2.49 -0.12
N ARG A 93 -16.71 -1.53 0.65
CA ARG A 93 -15.95 -0.36 0.23
C ARG A 93 -14.85 -0.07 1.24
N LEU A 94 -13.71 -0.75 1.07
CA LEU A 94 -12.54 -0.61 1.94
C LEU A 94 -11.65 0.55 1.48
N GLN A 95 -11.08 1.28 2.44
CA GLN A 95 -10.09 2.33 2.21
C GLN A 95 -9.03 2.29 3.31
N LEU A 96 -7.77 2.55 2.98
CA LEU A 96 -6.75 2.81 4.01
C LEU A 96 -7.10 4.09 4.78
N ALA A 97 -7.35 3.96 6.08
CA ALA A 97 -7.58 5.09 6.97
C ALA A 97 -6.27 5.59 7.58
N GLN A 98 -5.44 4.66 8.06
CA GLN A 98 -4.21 5.01 8.78
C GLN A 98 -3.20 3.86 8.74
N VAL A 99 -1.91 4.20 8.69
CA VAL A 99 -0.84 3.32 9.15
C VAL A 99 -0.75 3.48 10.66
N LYS A 100 -1.23 2.49 11.42
CA LYS A 100 -1.15 2.53 12.88
C LYS A 100 0.29 2.37 13.34
N ARG A 101 1.03 1.45 12.71
CA ARG A 101 2.46 1.22 12.96
C ARG A 101 3.13 0.65 11.72
N VAL A 102 4.38 1.05 11.49
CA VAL A 102 5.29 0.42 10.54
C VAL A 102 6.64 0.20 11.20
N LYS A 103 7.15 -1.02 11.10
CA LYS A 103 8.49 -1.37 11.56
C LYS A 103 9.29 -2.00 10.41
N GLN A 104 10.50 -1.51 10.16
CA GLN A 104 11.44 -2.15 9.26
C GLN A 104 11.92 -3.48 9.85
N VAL A 105 11.96 -4.50 9.01
CA VAL A 105 12.47 -5.83 9.34
C VAL A 105 13.86 -5.95 8.72
N ARG A 106 14.87 -6.29 9.53
CA ARG A 106 16.24 -6.44 9.05
C ARG A 106 16.36 -7.58 8.05
N ARG A 107 17.01 -7.29 6.94
CA ARG A 107 17.34 -8.25 5.88
C ARG A 107 18.80 -8.13 5.48
N ARG A 108 19.32 -9.19 4.85
CA ARG A 108 20.68 -9.24 4.31
C ARG A 108 20.72 -9.06 2.79
N ASP A 109 19.60 -9.24 2.12
CA ASP A 109 19.48 -9.04 0.68
C ASP A 109 19.24 -7.56 0.34
N GLU A 110 18.93 -7.31 -0.93
CA GLU A 110 18.68 -5.98 -1.48
C GLU A 110 17.26 -5.46 -1.23
N TYR A 111 16.35 -6.26 -0.69
CA TYR A 111 14.98 -5.81 -0.45
C TYR A 111 14.87 -5.07 0.89
N LEU A 112 13.98 -4.08 0.92
CA LEU A 112 13.45 -3.55 2.15
C LEU A 112 12.21 -4.34 2.55
N GLU A 113 12.07 -4.62 3.84
CA GLU A 113 10.90 -5.28 4.40
C GLU A 113 10.32 -4.45 5.53
N PHE A 114 9.00 -4.37 5.54
CA PHE A 114 8.25 -3.61 6.52
C PHE A 114 7.09 -4.45 7.05
N ASP A 115 6.98 -4.51 8.38
CA ASP A 115 5.84 -5.02 9.12
C ASP A 115 4.88 -3.87 9.38
N TYR A 116 3.78 -3.84 8.63
CA TYR A 116 2.75 -2.81 8.73
C TYR A 116 1.57 -3.33 9.54
N LEU A 117 1.09 -2.50 10.47
CA LEU A 117 -0.26 -2.56 11.00
C LEU A 117 -1.02 -1.35 10.46
N VAL A 118 -1.99 -1.58 9.58
CA VAL A 118 -2.85 -0.54 9.02
C VAL A 118 -4.26 -0.65 9.57
N LEU A 119 -5.02 0.43 9.46
CA LEU A 119 -6.43 0.50 9.74
C LEU A 119 -7.15 0.70 8.41
N LEU A 120 -8.01 -0.25 8.03
CA LEU A 120 -8.91 -0.11 6.89
C LEU A 120 -10.27 0.38 7.39
N HIS A 121 -10.82 1.39 6.73
CA HIS A 121 -12.19 1.82 6.95
C HIS A 121 -13.08 1.12 5.92
N GLU A 122 -14.01 0.31 6.41
CA GLU A 122 -15.12 -0.24 5.64
C GLU A 122 -16.25 0.80 5.65
N LEU A 123 -16.47 1.46 4.52
CA LEU A 123 -17.36 2.61 4.43
C LEU A 123 -18.86 2.27 4.40
N VAL A 124 -19.23 1.01 4.18
CA VAL A 124 -20.62 0.54 4.18
C VAL A 124 -21.09 0.27 5.61
N SER A 125 -20.30 -0.48 6.40
CA SER A 125 -20.56 -0.82 7.80
C SER A 125 -20.05 0.24 8.79
N GLN A 126 -19.20 1.17 8.34
CA GLN A 126 -18.50 2.16 9.18
C GLN A 126 -17.51 1.54 10.18
N GLU A 127 -17.02 0.34 9.89
CA GLU A 127 -16.07 -0.36 10.75
C GLU A 127 -14.62 0.04 10.45
N ILE A 128 -13.81 0.11 11.53
CA ILE A 128 -12.36 0.25 11.43
C ILE A 128 -11.72 -1.12 11.70
N ILE A 129 -11.11 -1.69 10.67
CA ILE A 129 -10.56 -3.03 10.65
C ILE A 129 -9.04 -2.94 10.73
N PRO A 130 -8.40 -3.41 11.83
CA PRO A 130 -6.95 -3.51 11.88
C PRO A 130 -6.47 -4.65 10.97
N TRP A 131 -5.48 -4.37 10.14
CA TRP A 131 -4.89 -5.35 9.22
C TRP A 131 -3.37 -5.35 9.34
N GLN A 132 -2.79 -6.53 9.57
CA GLN A 132 -1.34 -6.70 9.60
C GLN A 132 -0.85 -7.26 8.26
N MET A 133 0.18 -6.65 7.69
CA MET A 133 0.76 -7.10 6.43
C MET A 133 2.28 -6.96 6.42
N ARG A 134 2.95 -7.91 5.75
CA ARG A 134 4.40 -7.88 5.52
C ARG A 134 4.71 -7.51 4.08
N VAL A 135 5.37 -6.38 3.90
CA VAL A 135 5.61 -5.77 2.60
C VAL A 135 7.09 -5.84 2.26
N LEU A 136 7.42 -6.47 1.13
CA LEU A 136 8.72 -6.39 0.48
C LEU A 136 8.70 -5.32 -0.59
N TRP A 137 9.78 -4.55 -0.69
CA TRP A 137 9.92 -3.53 -1.70
C TRP A 137 11.36 -3.34 -2.16
N HIS A 138 11.52 -3.11 -3.46
CA HIS A 138 12.77 -2.67 -4.08
C HIS A 138 12.44 -1.73 -5.24
N PRO A 139 13.16 -0.61 -5.45
CA PRO A 139 12.83 0.38 -6.48
C PRO A 139 12.75 -0.19 -7.91
N GLN A 140 13.47 -1.28 -8.21
CA GLN A 140 13.45 -1.93 -9.53
C GLN A 140 12.45 -3.09 -9.64
N HIS A 141 12.04 -3.68 -8.51
CA HIS A 141 11.21 -4.89 -8.49
C HIS A 141 9.77 -4.62 -8.03
N GLY A 142 9.50 -3.42 -7.54
CA GLY A 142 8.16 -3.01 -7.09
C GLY A 142 7.84 -3.49 -5.67
N VAL A 143 6.54 -3.57 -5.39
CA VAL A 143 5.97 -3.91 -4.09
C VAL A 143 5.42 -5.34 -4.13
N GLN A 144 5.70 -6.12 -3.09
CA GLN A 144 5.09 -7.43 -2.89
C GLN A 144 4.58 -7.56 -1.46
N VAL A 145 3.30 -7.94 -1.32
CA VAL A 145 2.73 -8.33 -0.02
C VAL A 145 2.99 -9.82 0.16
N THR A 146 3.79 -10.17 1.18
CA THR A 146 4.24 -11.54 1.44
C THR A 146 3.40 -12.26 2.51
N GLN A 147 2.72 -11.48 3.34
CA GLN A 147 1.77 -11.95 4.32
C GLN A 147 0.70 -10.87 4.47
N ALA A 148 -0.57 -11.25 4.43
CA ALA A 148 -1.73 -10.42 4.69
C ALA A 148 -2.86 -11.29 5.22
#